data_AF-A0A934E3B1-F1
#
_entry.id   AF-A0A934E3B1-F1
#
_cell.length_a   1.000
_cell.length_b   1.000
_cell.length_c   1.000
_cell.angle_alpha   90.00
_cell.angle_beta   90.00
_cell.angle_gamma   90.00
#
_symmetry.space_group_name_H-M   'P 1'
#
loop_
_entity.id
_entity.type
_entity.pdbx_description
1 polymer ?
#
loop_
_entity_poly.entity_id
_entity_poly.type
_entity_poly.pdbx_seq_one_letter_code
_entity_poly.pdbx_strand_id
1 'polypeptide(L)'
;MNALSRISSLKREYEQAWQNFDNILGYIDGNEALAMSHSELERELEKKGRELMRVLLQEHLNKRSPGQCEHPVKDADGVARKLTRAQPREIETVFGTVTLERVGYGMKGTESLHPLDAELNLPDERYSLELRRRIAIEAAKSSFNETMDSIDRATGGHVPKRQVEELVKRAARDFDAFYETRHSAAASNADTGSVLVVSVDGKGVTMLKRDLRQQTRKAAEERAHKMGTRLSKGEKKNAKRMACVATVYTIEPFVRAPEEVIAQTGCTLAKRPRAGPEQKRVWASLEKEPEQVIADALAEARHRDPAGEKIWVALVDGNKPRIRHLRRIAQENEIELTIVVDIIHVIEYLWSAGRAFHPESGPKIESWVQHRAT
;
A
#
# COMPACT_ATOMS: atom_id res chain seq x y z
N MET A 1 -0.40 43.43 22.69
CA MET A 1 -0.15 43.33 21.23
C MET A 1 -1.49 43.39 20.50
N ASN A 2 -1.77 44.46 19.75
CA ASN A 2 -3.01 44.57 18.96
C ASN A 2 -2.90 43.70 17.68
N ALA A 3 -4.01 43.24 17.11
CA ALA A 3 -4.05 42.39 15.91
C ALA A 3 -3.22 42.96 14.74
N LEU A 4 -3.25 44.28 14.53
CA LEU A 4 -2.43 44.96 13.51
C LEU A 4 -0.92 44.82 13.74
N SER A 5 -0.47 44.88 15.00
CA SER A 5 0.95 44.67 15.36
C SER A 5 1.40 43.20 15.19
N ARG A 6 0.46 42.26 15.35
CA ARG A 6 0.74 40.84 15.11
C ARG A 6 0.84 40.54 13.62
N ILE A 7 -0.03 41.13 12.81
CA ILE A 7 0.00 41.01 11.34
C ILE A 7 1.27 41.64 10.77
N SER A 8 1.69 42.82 11.24
CA SER A 8 2.93 43.44 10.78
C SER A 8 4.17 42.62 11.15
N SER A 9 4.18 42.01 12.35
CA SER A 9 5.24 41.07 12.76
C SER A 9 5.29 39.84 11.85
N LEU A 10 4.15 39.21 11.58
CA LEU A 10 4.08 38.04 10.70
C LEU A 10 4.45 38.38 9.25
N LYS A 11 4.07 39.57 8.77
CA LYS A 11 4.48 40.05 7.44
C LYS A 11 5.99 40.16 7.31
N ARG A 12 6.67 40.55 8.39
CA ARG A 12 8.13 40.65 8.42
C ARG A 12 8.82 39.28 8.51
N GLU A 13 8.20 38.32 9.18
CA GLU A 13 8.73 36.95 9.28
C GLU A 13 8.57 36.14 7.99
N TYR A 14 7.52 36.42 7.21
CA TYR A 14 7.17 35.72 5.97
C TYR A 14 7.15 36.66 4.76
N GLU A 15 8.14 37.55 4.68
CA GLU A 15 8.16 38.63 3.70
C GLU A 15 8.11 38.09 2.26
N GLN A 16 8.83 37.02 1.95
CA GLN A 16 8.84 36.44 0.61
C GLN A 16 7.51 35.78 0.27
N ALA A 17 6.88 35.08 1.22
CA ALA A 17 5.55 34.51 1.00
C ALA A 17 4.50 35.60 0.79
N TRP A 18 4.57 36.72 1.51
CA TRP A 18 3.66 37.85 1.29
C TRP A 18 3.87 38.51 -0.06
N GLN A 19 5.13 38.75 -0.48
CA GLN A 19 5.43 39.25 -1.82
C GLN A 19 4.91 38.29 -2.90
N ASN A 20 5.09 36.98 -2.72
CA ASN A 20 4.57 35.98 -3.64
C ASN A 20 3.04 35.99 -3.71
N PHE A 21 2.37 36.07 -2.55
CA PHE A 21 0.91 36.19 -2.47
C PHE A 21 0.38 37.46 -3.14
N ASP A 22 1.02 38.61 -2.90
CA ASP A 22 0.67 39.88 -3.54
C ASP A 22 0.87 39.80 -5.07
N ASN A 23 1.92 39.12 -5.54
CA ASN A 23 2.12 38.84 -6.97
C ASN A 23 1.01 37.94 -7.56
N ILE A 24 0.51 36.97 -6.78
CA ILE A 24 -0.63 36.14 -7.20
C ILE A 24 -1.89 37.01 -7.31
N LEU A 25 -2.17 37.86 -6.32
CA LEU A 25 -3.31 38.77 -6.37
C LEU A 25 -3.23 39.73 -7.56
N GLY A 26 -2.07 40.34 -7.80
CA GLY A 26 -1.85 41.22 -8.95
C GLY A 26 -2.01 40.50 -10.29
N TYR A 27 -1.66 39.20 -10.35
CA TYR A 27 -1.91 38.39 -11.55
C TYR A 27 -3.40 38.14 -11.78
N ILE A 28 -4.15 37.77 -10.73
CA ILE A 28 -5.59 37.50 -10.82
C ILE A 28 -6.38 38.76 -11.21
N ASP A 29 -5.96 39.92 -10.70
CA ASP A 29 -6.57 41.22 -11.01
C ASP A 29 -6.12 41.76 -12.39
N GLY A 30 -5.16 41.10 -13.03
CA GLY A 30 -4.63 41.49 -14.33
C GLY A 30 -5.56 41.17 -15.50
N ASN A 31 -5.47 41.97 -16.56
CA ASN A 31 -6.23 41.77 -17.80
C ASN A 31 -6.02 40.39 -18.45
N GLU A 32 -4.85 39.78 -18.26
CA GLU A 32 -4.56 38.43 -18.76
C GLU A 32 -5.45 37.38 -18.09
N ALA A 33 -5.55 37.40 -16.75
CA ALA A 33 -6.38 36.48 -16.00
C ALA A 33 -7.88 36.71 -16.25
N LEU A 34 -8.31 37.96 -16.45
CA LEU A 34 -9.70 38.29 -16.82
C LEU A 34 -10.12 37.73 -18.18
N ALA A 35 -9.16 37.52 -19.09
CA ALA A 35 -9.40 36.94 -20.41
C ALA A 35 -9.34 35.40 -20.41
N MET A 36 -8.91 34.77 -19.32
CA MET A 36 -8.82 33.31 -19.21
C MET A 36 -10.19 32.68 -19.00
N SER A 37 -10.36 31.49 -19.55
CA SER A 37 -11.42 30.59 -19.11
C SER A 37 -11.19 30.13 -17.67
N HIS A 38 -12.26 29.68 -17.02
CA HIS A 38 -12.20 29.14 -15.66
C HIS A 38 -11.09 28.09 -15.49
N SER A 39 -11.01 27.11 -16.39
CA SER A 39 -10.03 26.02 -16.28
C SER A 39 -8.59 26.45 -16.57
N GLU A 40 -8.38 27.52 -17.34
CA GLU A 40 -7.05 28.10 -17.53
C GLU A 40 -6.58 28.80 -16.25
N LEU A 41 -7.46 29.60 -15.65
CA LEU A 41 -7.18 30.26 -14.37
C LEU A 41 -6.91 29.24 -13.25
N GLU A 42 -7.68 28.14 -13.18
CA GLU A 42 -7.44 27.05 -12.23
C GLU A 42 -6.01 26.48 -12.34
N ARG A 43 -5.55 26.20 -13.56
CA ARG A 43 -4.20 25.65 -13.78
C ARG A 43 -3.09 26.62 -13.40
N GLU A 44 -3.26 27.91 -13.68
CA GLU A 44 -2.28 28.92 -13.30
C GLU A 44 -2.26 29.18 -11.80
N LEU A 45 -3.42 29.22 -11.15
CA LEU A 45 -3.53 29.33 -9.69
C LEU A 45 -2.94 28.12 -8.99
N GLU A 46 -3.13 26.91 -9.51
CA GLU A 46 -2.53 25.71 -8.95
C GLU A 46 -1.00 25.80 -8.97
N LYS A 47 -0.39 26.18 -10.10
CA LYS A 47 1.07 26.35 -10.22
C LYS A 47 1.60 27.40 -9.24
N LYS A 48 0.99 28.59 -9.22
CA LYS A 48 1.42 29.69 -8.36
C LYS A 48 1.20 29.39 -6.88
N GLY A 49 0.08 28.74 -6.54
CA GLY A 49 -0.23 28.30 -5.19
C GLY A 49 0.76 27.27 -4.66
N ARG A 50 1.24 26.34 -5.50
CA ARG A 50 2.32 25.41 -5.10
C ARG A 50 3.60 26.15 -4.75
N GLU A 51 3.99 27.14 -5.54
CA GLU A 51 5.18 27.95 -5.26
C GLU A 51 5.03 28.75 -3.97
N LEU A 52 3.85 29.35 -3.72
CA LEU A 52 3.57 30.02 -2.45
C LEU A 52 3.73 29.06 -1.26
N MET A 53 3.19 27.83 -1.35
CA MET A 53 3.35 26.82 -0.31
C MET A 53 4.81 26.40 -0.10
N ARG A 54 5.60 26.32 -1.17
CA ARG A 54 7.04 26.04 -1.10
C ARG A 54 7.79 27.16 -0.36
N VAL A 55 7.51 28.41 -0.68
CA VAL A 55 8.11 29.59 -0.03
C VAL A 55 7.71 29.66 1.45
N LEU A 56 6.44 29.44 1.77
CA LEU A 56 5.97 29.38 3.16
C LEU A 56 6.73 28.31 3.98
N LEU A 57 6.91 27.12 3.40
CA LEU A 57 7.69 26.06 4.05
C LEU A 57 9.17 26.47 4.19
N GLN A 58 9.77 27.09 3.18
CA GLN A 58 11.14 27.58 3.21
C GLN A 58 11.35 28.61 4.33
N GLU A 59 10.48 29.62 4.44
CA GLU A 59 10.58 30.66 5.47
C GLU A 59 10.34 30.09 6.87
N HIS A 60 9.41 29.14 7.01
CA HIS A 60 9.21 28.42 8.28
C HIS A 60 10.48 27.65 8.71
N LEU A 61 11.15 26.97 7.76
CA LEU A 61 12.39 26.28 8.04
C LEU A 61 13.52 27.26 8.37
N ASN A 62 13.63 28.38 7.67
CA ASN A 62 14.61 29.44 7.97
C ASN A 62 14.47 29.96 9.40
N LYS A 63 13.25 30.07 9.93
CA LYS A 63 13.00 30.46 11.32
C LYS A 63 13.52 29.44 12.34
N ARG A 64 13.56 28.16 11.97
CA ARG A 64 14.06 27.07 12.82
C ARG A 64 15.56 26.82 12.63
N SER A 65 16.10 27.23 11.49
CA SER A 65 17.53 27.23 11.21
C SER A 65 18.29 28.17 12.18
N PRO A 66 19.55 27.87 12.54
CA PRO A 66 20.29 26.66 12.19
C PRO A 66 20.03 25.49 13.16
N GLY A 67 19.13 25.64 14.15
CA GLY A 67 18.86 24.64 15.18
C GLY A 67 20.04 24.42 16.13
N GLN A 68 20.62 25.51 16.64
CA GLN A 68 21.70 25.46 17.61
C GLN A 68 21.15 25.13 19.01
N CYS A 69 21.77 24.17 19.69
CA CYS A 69 21.43 23.77 21.05
C CYS A 69 22.24 24.60 22.05
N GLU A 70 21.57 25.05 23.11
CA GLU A 70 22.24 25.70 24.24
C GLU A 70 22.94 24.67 25.15
N HIS A 71 22.41 23.44 25.21
CA HIS A 71 22.95 22.36 26.01
C HIS A 71 23.98 21.52 25.24
N PRO A 72 24.94 20.85 25.94
CA PRO A 72 25.89 19.96 25.30
C PRO A 72 25.19 18.82 24.54
N VAL A 73 25.43 18.75 23.23
CA VAL A 73 24.93 17.66 22.40
C VAL A 73 25.82 16.43 22.61
N LYS A 74 25.22 15.33 23.07
CA LYS A 74 25.91 14.07 23.32
C LYS A 74 25.36 13.00 22.41
N ASP A 75 26.23 12.10 21.97
CA ASP A 75 25.85 10.91 21.22
C ASP A 75 25.48 9.77 22.17
N ALA A 76 25.12 8.60 21.63
CA ALA A 76 24.81 7.39 22.39
C ALA A 76 25.97 6.91 23.30
N ASP A 77 27.21 7.31 22.98
CA ASP A 77 28.41 7.08 23.81
C ASP A 77 28.50 8.00 25.04
N GLY A 78 27.57 8.95 25.19
CA GLY A 78 27.55 9.94 26.26
C GLY A 78 28.59 11.07 26.12
N VAL A 79 29.37 11.08 25.02
CA VAL A 79 30.45 12.03 24.77
C VAL A 79 29.89 13.29 24.11
N ALA A 80 30.25 14.45 24.65
CA ALA A 80 29.84 15.74 24.10
C ALA A 80 30.55 16.03 22.77
N ARG A 81 29.76 16.45 21.78
CA ARG A 81 30.22 16.84 20.45
C ARG A 81 30.38 18.37 20.38
N LYS A 82 31.38 18.85 19.64
CA LYS A 82 31.63 20.30 19.50
C LYS A 82 30.81 20.86 18.34
N LEU A 83 30.32 22.08 18.50
CA LEU A 83 29.66 22.82 17.43
C LEU A 83 30.61 22.94 16.23
N THR A 84 30.08 22.61 15.04
CA THR A 84 30.75 22.76 13.75
C THR A 84 29.97 23.73 12.87
N ARG A 85 30.50 24.04 11.68
CA ARG A 85 29.88 24.98 10.74
C ARG A 85 28.47 24.57 10.37
N ALA A 86 27.60 25.56 10.16
CA ALA A 86 26.31 25.34 9.52
C ALA A 86 26.51 24.81 8.09
N GLN A 87 25.64 23.91 7.67
CA GLN A 87 25.66 23.30 6.34
C GLN A 87 24.24 23.30 5.76
N PRO A 88 24.08 23.70 4.49
CA PRO A 88 22.79 23.60 3.82
C PRO A 88 22.49 22.14 3.50
N ARG A 89 21.22 21.80 3.56
CA ARG A 89 20.67 20.49 3.18
C ARG A 89 19.43 20.69 2.33
N GLU A 90 19.45 20.17 1.11
CA GLU A 90 18.26 20.17 0.26
C GLU A 90 17.30 19.04 0.66
N ILE A 91 16.02 19.38 0.73
CA ILE A 91 14.93 18.45 1.00
C ILE A 91 13.91 18.60 -0.13
N GLU A 92 13.61 17.49 -0.81
CA GLU A 92 12.56 17.40 -1.81
C GLU A 92 11.22 17.15 -1.12
N THR A 93 10.30 18.11 -1.21
CA THR A 93 8.99 18.07 -0.56
C THR A 93 7.87 17.93 -1.58
N VAL A 94 6.64 17.75 -1.10
CA VAL A 94 5.46 17.78 -1.98
C VAL A 94 5.20 19.15 -2.61
N PHE A 95 5.83 20.21 -2.13
CA PHE A 95 5.75 21.56 -2.71
C PHE A 95 6.95 21.90 -3.60
N GLY A 96 7.98 21.04 -3.63
CA GLY A 96 9.25 21.27 -4.32
C GLY A 96 10.45 21.28 -3.38
N THR A 97 11.63 21.56 -3.93
CA THR A 97 12.87 21.60 -3.15
C THR A 97 12.91 22.81 -2.21
N VAL A 98 13.27 22.54 -0.95
CA VAL A 98 13.59 23.55 0.07
C VAL A 98 14.98 23.29 0.63
N THR A 99 15.63 24.33 1.14
CA THR A 99 16.97 24.24 1.73
C THR A 99 16.88 24.47 3.23
N LEU A 100 17.36 23.53 4.03
CA LEU A 100 17.49 23.65 5.46
C LEU A 100 18.95 23.96 5.83
N GLU A 101 19.19 25.10 6.48
CA GLU A 101 20.49 25.34 7.10
C GLU A 101 20.49 24.72 8.50
N ARG A 102 21.50 23.87 8.77
CA ARG A 102 21.60 23.16 10.05
C ARG A 102 23.04 23.18 10.56
N VAL A 103 23.22 23.40 11.85
CA VAL A 103 24.53 23.19 12.49
C VAL A 103 24.78 21.70 12.73
N GLY A 104 26.04 21.29 12.59
CA GLY A 104 26.49 19.95 12.95
C GLY A 104 27.23 19.97 14.28
N TYR A 105 27.17 18.88 15.04
CA TYR A 105 27.96 18.67 16.24
C TYR A 105 28.84 17.45 16.03
N GLY A 106 30.15 17.64 15.94
CA GLY A 106 31.08 16.59 15.52
C GLY A 106 32.31 16.48 16.40
N MET A 107 33.02 15.38 16.20
CA MET A 107 34.37 15.13 16.69
C MET A 107 35.19 14.49 15.56
N LYS A 108 36.51 14.63 15.57
CA LYS A 108 37.37 14.02 14.55
C LYS A 108 37.19 12.50 14.58
N GLY A 109 36.84 11.91 13.44
CA GLY A 109 36.66 10.47 13.30
C GLY A 109 35.25 9.95 13.64
N THR A 110 34.29 10.81 13.97
CA THR A 110 32.89 10.43 14.19
C THR A 110 31.96 11.15 13.21
N GLU A 111 30.78 10.56 12.97
CA GLU A 111 29.72 11.26 12.26
C GLU A 111 29.24 12.48 13.05
N SER A 112 28.72 13.48 12.33
CA SER A 112 28.20 14.70 12.95
C SER A 112 26.73 14.52 13.31
N LEU A 113 26.37 14.92 14.52
CA LEU A 113 24.98 14.96 14.97
C LEU A 113 24.32 16.24 14.49
N HIS A 114 23.05 16.13 14.09
CA HIS A 114 22.27 17.25 13.60
C HIS A 114 20.93 17.32 14.36
N PRO A 115 20.88 18.03 15.51
CA PRO A 115 19.70 18.07 16.37
C PRO A 115 18.44 18.54 15.65
N LEU A 116 18.57 19.52 14.74
CA LEU A 116 17.45 20.02 13.95
C LEU A 116 16.80 18.94 13.08
N ASP A 117 17.58 18.00 12.55
CA ASP A 117 17.07 16.89 11.75
C ASP A 117 16.24 15.93 12.60
N ALA A 118 16.68 15.66 13.83
CA ALA A 118 15.94 14.85 14.77
C ALA A 118 14.64 15.54 15.23
N GLU A 119 14.69 16.84 15.53
CA GLU A 119 13.53 17.64 15.92
C GLU A 119 12.46 17.69 14.81
N LEU A 120 12.91 17.77 13.56
CA LEU A 120 12.06 17.75 12.37
C LEU A 120 11.68 16.34 11.91
N ASN A 121 12.23 15.30 12.53
CA ASN A 121 12.13 13.90 12.10
C ASN A 121 12.43 13.74 10.60
N LEU A 122 13.52 14.36 10.15
CA LEU A 122 13.95 14.29 8.76
C LEU A 122 14.56 12.93 8.47
N PRO A 123 14.22 12.32 7.33
CA PRO A 123 14.87 11.09 6.91
C PRO A 123 16.31 11.40 6.46
N ASP A 124 17.16 10.39 6.29
CA ASP A 124 18.57 10.59 5.87
C ASP A 124 18.71 11.03 4.41
N GLU A 125 17.82 10.56 3.53
CA GLU A 125 17.85 10.91 2.11
C GLU A 125 17.07 12.21 1.80
N ARG A 126 17.29 12.75 0.60
CA ARG A 126 16.73 14.03 0.12
C ARG A 126 15.20 14.12 0.20
N TYR A 127 14.46 13.03 0.04
CA TYR A 127 13.00 13.07 -0.08
C TYR A 127 12.31 13.09 1.28
N SER A 128 11.42 14.07 1.51
CA SER A 128 10.60 14.16 2.73
C SER A 128 9.69 12.95 2.95
N LEU A 129 9.33 12.65 4.21
CA LEU A 129 8.49 11.49 4.55
C LEU A 129 7.10 11.54 3.89
N GLU A 130 6.48 12.72 3.77
CA GLU A 130 5.18 12.86 3.12
C GLU A 130 5.27 12.60 1.59
N LEU A 131 6.35 13.03 0.93
CA LEU A 131 6.58 12.68 -0.48
C LEU A 131 6.77 11.17 -0.65
N ARG A 132 7.55 10.53 0.23
CA ARG A 132 7.72 9.06 0.24
C ARG A 132 6.39 8.33 0.43
N ARG A 133 5.55 8.82 1.34
CA ARG A 133 4.21 8.25 1.59
C ARG A 133 3.34 8.29 0.34
N ARG A 134 3.31 9.41 -0.38
CA ARG A 134 2.55 9.53 -1.65
C ARG A 134 3.08 8.59 -2.72
N ILE A 135 4.40 8.50 -2.87
CA ILE A 135 5.04 7.56 -3.81
C ILE A 135 4.68 6.11 -3.49
N ALA A 136 4.72 5.72 -2.22
CA ALA A 136 4.37 4.36 -1.81
C ALA A 136 2.90 4.02 -2.11
N ILE A 137 1.97 4.96 -1.87
CA ILE A 137 0.55 4.80 -2.16
C ILE A 137 0.30 4.64 -3.66
N GLU A 138 0.97 5.44 -4.49
CA GLU A 138 0.77 5.44 -5.93
C GLU A 138 1.43 4.23 -6.61
N ALA A 139 2.66 3.87 -6.20
CA ALA A 139 3.35 2.68 -6.69
C ALA A 139 2.65 1.37 -6.33
N ALA A 140 1.79 1.36 -5.30
CA ALA A 140 0.94 0.21 -4.98
C ALA A 140 -0.19 -0.02 -5.99
N LYS A 141 -0.56 1.00 -6.78
CA LYS A 141 -1.69 0.98 -7.72
C LYS A 141 -1.26 0.90 -9.18
N SER A 142 -0.11 1.48 -9.50
CA SER A 142 0.30 1.79 -10.86
C SER A 142 1.74 1.33 -11.13
N SER A 143 2.19 1.42 -12.38
CA SER A 143 3.59 1.19 -12.72
C SER A 143 4.49 2.32 -12.16
N PHE A 144 5.80 2.08 -12.04
CA PHE A 144 6.73 3.12 -11.57
C PHE A 144 6.81 4.35 -12.49
N ASN A 145 6.58 4.18 -13.79
CA ASN A 145 6.55 5.31 -14.72
C ASN A 145 5.29 6.15 -14.47
N GLU A 146 4.13 5.52 -14.39
CA GLU A 146 2.87 6.23 -14.07
C GLU A 146 2.93 6.87 -12.68
N THR A 147 3.61 6.25 -11.73
CA THR A 147 3.85 6.82 -10.40
C THR A 147 4.64 8.12 -10.49
N MET A 148 5.73 8.13 -11.26
CA MET A 148 6.53 9.34 -11.51
C MET A 148 5.67 10.43 -12.14
N ASP A 149 4.93 10.10 -13.22
CA ASP A 149 4.07 11.06 -13.92
C ASP A 149 2.95 11.61 -13.01
N SER A 150 2.40 10.77 -12.13
CA SER A 150 1.36 11.15 -11.16
C SER A 150 1.92 12.08 -10.09
N ILE A 151 3.12 11.81 -9.57
CA ILE A 151 3.80 12.65 -8.57
C ILE A 151 4.21 14.00 -9.17
N ASP A 152 4.78 14.03 -10.37
CA ASP A 152 5.18 15.27 -11.06
C ASP A 152 3.94 16.13 -11.38
N ARG A 153 2.78 15.50 -11.67
CA ARG A 153 1.53 16.22 -11.92
C ARG A 153 0.91 16.78 -10.65
N ALA A 154 0.83 15.98 -9.59
CA ALA A 154 0.07 16.29 -8.37
C ALA A 154 0.88 17.02 -7.29
N THR A 155 2.19 17.11 -7.44
CA THR A 155 3.09 17.73 -6.46
C THR A 155 4.08 18.68 -7.14
N GLY A 156 4.78 19.49 -6.35
CA GLY A 156 5.94 20.25 -6.82
C GLY A 156 7.26 19.48 -6.72
N GLY A 157 7.23 18.27 -6.15
CA GLY A 157 8.43 17.45 -5.94
C GLY A 157 8.75 16.57 -7.13
N HIS A 158 10.03 16.42 -7.45
CA HIS A 158 10.49 15.56 -8.54
C HIS A 158 11.30 14.37 -8.04
N VAL A 159 10.92 13.15 -8.46
CA VAL A 159 11.60 11.91 -8.07
C VAL A 159 11.85 11.04 -9.30
N PRO A 160 13.11 10.89 -9.74
CA PRO A 160 13.42 10.02 -10.87
C PRO A 160 13.09 8.55 -10.55
N LYS A 161 12.83 7.77 -11.60
CA LYS A 161 12.38 6.38 -11.50
C LYS A 161 13.20 5.50 -10.55
N ARG A 162 14.54 5.60 -10.59
CA ARG A 162 15.40 4.78 -9.72
C ARG A 162 15.13 5.07 -8.23
N GLN A 163 14.97 6.34 -7.88
CA GLN A 163 14.68 6.76 -6.52
C GLN A 163 13.26 6.36 -6.12
N VAL A 164 12.28 6.40 -7.03
CA VAL A 164 10.95 5.81 -6.79
C VAL A 164 11.07 4.34 -6.39
N GLU A 165 11.81 3.53 -7.15
CA GLU A 165 12.03 2.10 -6.82
C GLU A 165 12.69 1.91 -5.44
N GLU A 166 13.71 2.70 -5.13
CA GLU A 166 14.41 2.62 -3.84
C GLU A 166 13.52 3.07 -2.67
N LEU A 167 12.68 4.10 -2.86
CA LEU A 167 11.72 4.55 -1.85
C LEU A 167 10.63 3.51 -1.59
N VAL A 168 10.14 2.84 -2.64
CA VAL A 168 9.16 1.76 -2.50
C VAL A 168 9.76 0.56 -1.77
N LYS A 169 11.01 0.18 -2.06
CA LYS A 169 11.73 -0.86 -1.31
C LYS A 169 11.89 -0.49 0.17
N ARG A 170 12.25 0.77 0.46
CA ARG A 170 12.35 1.25 1.85
C ARG A 170 11.02 1.20 2.58
N ALA A 171 9.92 1.60 1.92
CA ALA A 171 8.58 1.57 2.49
C ALA A 171 8.05 0.14 2.77
N ALA A 172 8.69 -0.89 2.20
CA ALA A 172 8.37 -2.29 2.43
C ALA A 172 9.39 -3.02 3.35
N ARG A 173 10.40 -2.32 3.87
CA ARG A 173 11.50 -2.95 4.64
C ARG A 173 11.02 -3.60 5.94
N ASP A 174 10.03 -3.00 6.57
CA ASP A 174 9.44 -3.38 7.85
C ASP A 174 8.09 -4.09 7.67
N PHE A 175 7.87 -4.74 6.52
CA PHE A 175 6.60 -5.39 6.19
C PHE A 175 6.12 -6.33 7.30
N ASP A 176 6.93 -7.30 7.73
CA ASP A 176 6.53 -8.25 8.78
C ASP A 176 6.31 -7.53 10.14
N ALA A 177 7.21 -6.62 10.54
CA ALA A 177 7.10 -5.87 11.78
C ALA A 177 5.82 -4.98 11.84
N PHE A 178 5.40 -4.42 10.71
CA PHE A 178 4.15 -3.66 10.60
C PHE A 178 2.93 -4.55 10.91
N TYR A 179 2.92 -5.78 10.40
CA TYR A 179 1.86 -6.75 10.67
C TYR A 179 1.91 -7.31 12.09
N GLU A 180 3.09 -7.48 12.69
CA GLU A 180 3.26 -7.85 14.11
C GLU A 180 2.75 -6.76 15.06
N THR A 181 3.04 -5.49 14.75
CA THR A 181 2.53 -4.35 15.54
C THR A 181 1.01 -4.33 15.52
N ARG A 182 0.39 -4.60 14.36
CA ARG A 182 -1.07 -4.71 14.25
C ARG A 182 -1.63 -5.95 14.93
N HIS A 183 -0.91 -7.06 14.93
CA HIS A 183 -1.28 -8.25 15.69
C HIS A 183 -1.38 -7.90 17.19
N SER A 184 -0.39 -7.17 17.72
CA SER A 184 -0.36 -6.77 19.13
C SER A 184 -1.46 -5.77 19.52
N ALA A 185 -1.93 -4.97 18.56
CA ALA A 185 -3.01 -4.00 18.77
C ALA A 185 -4.43 -4.59 18.60
N ALA A 186 -4.55 -5.79 18.04
CA ALA A 186 -5.84 -6.46 17.91
C ALA A 186 -6.30 -6.92 19.30
N ALA A 187 -7.36 -6.32 19.84
CA ALA A 187 -7.91 -6.72 21.13
C ALA A 187 -8.41 -8.17 21.04
N SER A 188 -8.01 -9.00 22.02
CA SER A 188 -8.28 -10.43 22.06
C SER A 188 -9.74 -10.81 22.36
N ASN A 189 -10.66 -9.86 22.53
CA ASN A 189 -12.08 -10.09 22.79
C ASN A 189 -12.90 -8.83 22.47
N ALA A 190 -13.13 -8.54 21.20
CA ALA A 190 -14.23 -7.67 20.82
C ALA A 190 -15.48 -8.54 20.61
N ASP A 191 -16.64 -8.11 21.12
CA ASP A 191 -17.95 -8.67 20.75
C ASP A 191 -18.09 -8.59 19.23
N THR A 192 -17.74 -9.71 18.57
CA THR A 192 -17.62 -9.83 17.13
C THR A 192 -18.31 -11.11 16.71
N GLY A 193 -18.64 -11.19 15.42
CA GLY A 193 -19.41 -12.28 14.86
C GLY A 193 -18.94 -13.67 15.28
N SER A 194 -19.91 -14.57 15.40
CA SER A 194 -19.72 -15.96 15.86
C SER A 194 -18.94 -16.83 14.86
N VAL A 195 -18.76 -16.41 13.60
CA VAL A 195 -17.99 -17.13 12.59
C VAL A 195 -16.62 -16.47 12.40
N LEU A 196 -15.56 -17.24 12.61
CA LEU A 196 -14.19 -16.85 12.30
C LEU A 196 -13.77 -17.45 10.96
N VAL A 197 -13.55 -16.59 9.98
CA VAL A 197 -13.23 -17.00 8.62
C VAL A 197 -11.76 -16.81 8.33
N VAL A 198 -11.12 -17.89 7.89
CA VAL A 198 -9.81 -17.89 7.25
C VAL A 198 -10.02 -18.08 5.75
N SER A 199 -9.42 -17.25 4.91
CA SER A 199 -9.44 -17.45 3.47
C SER A 199 -8.04 -17.31 2.90
N VAL A 200 -7.70 -18.21 1.97
CA VAL A 200 -6.37 -18.26 1.36
C VAL A 200 -6.52 -18.39 -0.14
N ASP A 201 -5.91 -17.45 -0.86
CA ASP A 201 -5.86 -17.39 -2.33
C ASP A 201 -4.41 -17.43 -2.84
N GLY A 202 -4.24 -17.78 -4.12
CA GLY A 202 -2.95 -17.85 -4.79
C GLY A 202 -2.96 -17.11 -6.13
N LYS A 203 -2.05 -16.13 -6.30
CA LYS A 203 -1.84 -15.46 -7.58
C LYS A 203 -0.46 -15.73 -8.14
N GLY A 204 -0.41 -16.26 -9.37
CA GLY A 204 0.85 -16.44 -10.08
C GLY A 204 1.41 -15.13 -10.64
N VAL A 205 2.48 -14.63 -10.03
CA VAL A 205 3.25 -13.44 -10.45
C VAL A 205 4.36 -13.86 -11.41
N THR A 206 4.45 -13.20 -12.55
CA THR A 206 5.50 -13.45 -13.54
C THR A 206 6.83 -12.90 -13.03
N MET A 207 7.88 -13.73 -13.06
CA MET A 207 9.19 -13.37 -12.51
C MET A 207 10.29 -13.42 -13.56
N LEU A 208 11.36 -12.66 -13.34
CA LEU A 208 12.64 -12.91 -14.01
C LEU A 208 13.18 -14.27 -13.60
N LYS A 209 13.91 -14.94 -14.49
CA LYS A 209 14.45 -16.29 -14.23
C LYS A 209 15.31 -16.35 -12.96
N ARG A 210 16.11 -15.32 -12.70
CA ARG A 210 16.97 -15.23 -11.51
C ARG A 210 16.19 -15.18 -10.19
N ASP A 211 14.96 -14.68 -10.23
CA ASP A 211 14.10 -14.46 -9.05
C ASP A 211 13.09 -15.60 -8.85
N LEU A 212 13.16 -16.67 -9.66
CA LEU A 212 12.37 -17.90 -9.49
C LEU A 212 12.91 -18.75 -8.33
N ARG A 213 12.02 -19.51 -7.69
CA ARG A 213 12.41 -20.59 -6.77
C ARG A 213 13.25 -21.62 -7.50
N GLN A 214 14.20 -22.25 -6.81
CA GLN A 214 15.20 -23.13 -7.42
C GLN A 214 14.58 -24.23 -8.30
N GLN A 215 13.53 -24.89 -7.83
CA GLN A 215 12.84 -25.94 -8.60
C GLN A 215 12.20 -25.38 -9.88
N THR A 216 11.48 -24.27 -9.79
CA THR A 216 10.86 -23.60 -10.94
C THR A 216 11.90 -23.02 -11.90
N ARG A 217 13.06 -22.57 -11.37
CA ARG A 217 14.18 -22.07 -12.16
C ARG A 217 14.79 -23.18 -13.00
N LYS A 218 15.12 -24.32 -12.40
CA LYS A 218 15.62 -25.51 -13.12
C LYS A 218 14.65 -25.93 -14.22
N ALA A 219 13.36 -26.03 -13.90
CA ALA A 219 12.32 -26.36 -14.89
C ALA A 219 12.18 -25.29 -16.01
N ALA A 220 12.50 -24.03 -15.73
CA ALA A 220 12.50 -22.96 -16.73
C ALA A 220 13.79 -22.91 -17.56
N GLU A 221 14.90 -23.43 -17.05
CA GLU A 221 16.18 -23.60 -17.77
C GLU A 221 16.14 -24.81 -18.70
N GLU A 222 15.54 -25.91 -18.26
CA GLU A 222 15.33 -27.14 -19.04
C GLU A 222 14.26 -26.98 -20.13
N ARG A 223 13.45 -25.93 -20.07
CA ARG A 223 12.37 -25.68 -21.04
C ARG A 223 12.96 -25.21 -22.37
N ALA A 224 13.13 -26.15 -23.31
CA ALA A 224 13.34 -25.84 -24.71
C ALA A 224 12.03 -25.37 -25.37
N HIS A 225 12.08 -24.25 -26.08
CA HIS A 225 10.94 -23.81 -26.91
C HIS A 225 10.76 -24.78 -28.08
N LYS A 226 9.54 -25.30 -28.23
CA LYS A 226 9.25 -26.30 -29.28
C LYS A 226 9.20 -25.69 -30.68
N MET A 227 9.02 -24.37 -30.78
CA MET A 227 8.98 -23.62 -32.03
C MET A 227 9.76 -22.31 -31.87
N GLY A 228 10.40 -21.84 -32.95
CA GLY A 228 11.28 -20.67 -32.91
C GLY A 228 10.57 -19.31 -32.98
N THR A 229 9.44 -19.21 -33.68
CA THR A 229 8.77 -17.91 -33.96
C THR A 229 7.53 -17.65 -33.10
N ARG A 230 6.93 -18.68 -32.49
CA ARG A 230 5.75 -18.55 -31.62
C ARG A 230 5.71 -19.66 -30.58
N LEU A 231 4.95 -19.45 -29.50
CA LEU A 231 4.67 -20.49 -28.50
C LEU A 231 3.79 -21.58 -29.10
N SER A 232 4.09 -22.84 -28.76
CA SER A 232 3.19 -23.95 -29.04
C SER A 232 1.93 -23.88 -28.17
N LYS A 233 0.86 -24.59 -28.57
CA LYS A 233 -0.43 -24.56 -27.85
C LYS A 233 -0.23 -24.99 -26.38
N GLY A 234 -0.58 -24.10 -25.45
CA GLY A 234 -0.42 -24.33 -23.99
C GLY A 234 0.96 -24.00 -23.43
N GLU A 235 1.92 -23.60 -24.28
CA GLU A 235 3.26 -23.23 -23.85
C GLU A 235 3.28 -21.83 -23.24
N LYS A 236 3.89 -21.70 -22.06
CA LYS A 236 4.01 -20.42 -21.34
C LYS A 236 5.42 -19.85 -21.53
N LYS A 237 5.50 -18.63 -22.10
CA LYS A 237 6.75 -17.88 -22.29
C LYS A 237 7.50 -17.64 -20.98
N ASN A 238 6.75 -17.25 -19.94
CA ASN A 238 7.33 -16.85 -18.67
C ASN A 238 6.96 -17.85 -17.56
N ALA A 239 7.86 -17.97 -16.58
CA ALA A 239 7.61 -18.72 -15.36
C ALA A 239 7.08 -17.78 -14.26
N LYS A 240 6.34 -18.36 -13.31
CA LYS A 240 5.65 -17.63 -12.26
C LYS A 240 6.08 -18.11 -10.88
N ARG A 241 6.07 -17.20 -9.91
CA ARG A 241 6.02 -17.52 -8.48
C ARG A 241 4.60 -17.34 -7.99
N MET A 242 4.15 -18.23 -7.11
CA MET A 242 2.82 -18.13 -6.51
C MET A 242 2.92 -17.19 -5.31
N ALA A 243 2.30 -16.02 -5.40
CA ALA A 243 1.99 -15.21 -4.22
C ALA A 243 0.81 -15.87 -3.51
N CYS A 244 0.91 -16.04 -2.20
CA CYS A 244 -0.18 -16.52 -1.37
C CYS A 244 -0.76 -15.34 -0.59
N VAL A 245 -2.07 -15.14 -0.69
CA VAL A 245 -2.82 -14.11 0.04
C VAL A 245 -3.61 -14.82 1.12
N ALA A 246 -3.54 -14.34 2.36
CA ALA A 246 -4.36 -14.81 3.45
C ALA A 246 -5.20 -13.68 4.03
N THR A 247 -6.40 -14.02 4.46
CA THR A 247 -7.29 -13.11 5.17
C THR A 247 -7.91 -13.80 6.37
N VAL A 248 -8.05 -13.05 7.47
CA VAL A 248 -8.73 -13.50 8.68
C VAL A 248 -9.71 -12.42 9.12
N TYR A 249 -10.96 -12.80 9.39
CA TYR A 249 -12.02 -11.88 9.80
C TYR A 249 -13.13 -12.62 10.54
N THR A 250 -13.89 -11.89 11.34
CA THR A 250 -15.14 -12.40 11.94
C THR A 250 -16.34 -11.89 11.15
N ILE A 251 -17.44 -12.64 11.19
CA ILE A 251 -18.69 -12.23 10.57
C ILE A 251 -19.87 -12.91 11.26
N GLU A 252 -21.02 -12.24 11.31
CA GLU A 252 -22.26 -12.87 11.76
C GLU A 252 -22.82 -13.83 10.70
N PRO A 253 -23.42 -14.97 11.10
CA PRO A 253 -24.10 -15.87 10.19
C PRO A 253 -25.19 -15.15 9.40
N PHE A 254 -25.17 -15.35 8.08
CA PHE A 254 -26.20 -14.86 7.18
C PHE A 254 -26.87 -16.03 6.47
N VAL A 255 -27.96 -16.52 7.06
CA VAL A 255 -28.72 -17.69 6.58
C VAL A 255 -29.42 -17.35 5.26
N ARG A 256 -29.21 -18.20 4.26
CA ARG A 256 -29.78 -18.07 2.91
C ARG A 256 -30.27 -19.40 2.38
N ALA A 257 -31.29 -19.36 1.53
CA ALA A 257 -31.68 -20.51 0.71
C ALA A 257 -30.72 -20.65 -0.50
N PRO A 258 -30.52 -21.86 -1.07
CA PRO A 258 -29.67 -22.06 -2.24
C PRO A 258 -30.01 -21.11 -3.41
N GLU A 259 -31.30 -20.88 -3.64
CA GLU A 259 -31.81 -20.01 -4.69
C GLU A 259 -31.38 -18.55 -4.47
N GLU A 260 -31.28 -18.09 -3.22
CA GLU A 260 -30.79 -16.73 -2.88
C GLU A 260 -29.27 -16.57 -3.09
N VAL A 261 -28.53 -17.67 -3.17
CA VAL A 261 -27.08 -17.67 -3.45
C VAL A 261 -26.80 -17.67 -4.95
N ILE A 262 -27.63 -18.38 -5.72
CA ILE A 262 -27.43 -18.60 -7.17
C ILE A 262 -28.18 -17.57 -8.03
N ALA A 263 -29.26 -16.96 -7.52
CA ALA A 263 -30.07 -16.00 -8.26
C ALA A 263 -29.20 -14.89 -8.89
N GLN A 264 -29.28 -14.80 -10.22
CA GLN A 264 -28.55 -13.85 -11.03
C GLN A 264 -28.76 -12.41 -10.55
N THR A 265 -27.72 -11.61 -10.75
CA THR A 265 -27.76 -10.15 -10.77
C THR A 265 -28.99 -9.68 -11.58
N GLY A 266 -30.05 -9.24 -10.90
CA GLY A 266 -31.31 -8.84 -11.54
C GLY A 266 -32.58 -9.27 -10.80
N CYS A 267 -32.51 -10.24 -9.89
CA CYS A 267 -33.63 -10.52 -8.99
C CYS A 267 -33.79 -9.39 -7.96
N THR A 268 -34.94 -8.71 -7.98
CA THR A 268 -35.46 -7.81 -6.94
C THR A 268 -35.89 -8.58 -5.69
N LEU A 269 -35.09 -9.57 -5.26
CA LEU A 269 -35.20 -10.06 -3.89
C LEU A 269 -34.80 -8.90 -3.00
N ALA A 270 -35.68 -8.50 -2.08
CA ALA A 270 -35.39 -7.50 -1.06
C ALA A 270 -34.09 -7.93 -0.37
N LYS A 271 -32.98 -7.28 -0.70
CA LYS A 271 -31.66 -7.63 -0.17
C LYS A 271 -31.68 -7.27 1.31
N ARG A 272 -31.89 -8.27 2.16
CA ARG A 272 -31.72 -8.08 3.60
C ARG A 272 -30.31 -7.54 3.83
N PRO A 273 -30.13 -6.51 4.67
CA PRO A 273 -28.81 -5.94 4.92
C PRO A 273 -27.91 -7.05 5.47
N ARG A 274 -26.78 -7.26 4.79
CA ARG A 274 -25.77 -8.25 5.18
C ARG A 274 -24.70 -7.54 6.01
N ALA A 275 -24.42 -8.06 7.21
CA ALA A 275 -23.30 -7.60 8.01
C ALA A 275 -21.98 -7.78 7.24
N GLY A 276 -21.12 -6.76 7.29
CA GLY A 276 -19.80 -6.80 6.67
C GLY A 276 -18.82 -7.65 7.49
N PRO A 277 -17.70 -8.09 6.89
CA PRO A 277 -16.57 -8.63 7.64
C PRO A 277 -16.05 -7.65 8.69
N GLU A 278 -15.83 -8.14 9.91
CA GLU A 278 -15.31 -7.37 11.03
C GLU A 278 -13.83 -7.67 11.25
N GLN A 279 -13.08 -6.64 11.64
CA GLN A 279 -11.64 -6.72 11.94
C GLN A 279 -10.83 -7.43 10.84
N LYS A 280 -11.24 -7.29 9.58
CA LYS A 280 -10.64 -8.02 8.46
C LYS A 280 -9.18 -7.63 8.31
N ARG A 281 -8.32 -8.63 8.44
CA ARG A 281 -6.88 -8.52 8.15
C ARG A 281 -6.57 -9.25 6.86
N VAL A 282 -5.71 -8.65 6.05
CA VAL A 282 -5.26 -9.17 4.75
C VAL A 282 -3.76 -9.01 4.70
N TRP A 283 -3.06 -10.07 4.30
CA TRP A 283 -1.64 -10.01 3.97
C TRP A 283 -1.35 -10.95 2.81
N ALA A 284 -0.23 -10.71 2.14
CA ALA A 284 0.21 -11.52 1.03
C ALA A 284 1.71 -11.72 1.10
N SER A 285 2.19 -12.87 0.67
CA SER A 285 3.61 -13.12 0.54
C SER A 285 3.93 -13.82 -0.78
N LEU A 286 4.93 -13.28 -1.47
CA LEU A 286 5.59 -13.94 -2.60
C LEU A 286 6.84 -14.72 -2.15
N GLU A 287 7.37 -14.37 -0.98
CA GLU A 287 8.59 -14.93 -0.40
C GLU A 287 8.29 -16.20 0.37
N LYS A 288 7.42 -16.12 1.38
CA LYS A 288 7.02 -17.24 2.23
C LYS A 288 6.40 -18.37 1.42
N GLU A 289 6.64 -19.60 1.85
CA GLU A 289 5.95 -20.76 1.30
C GLU A 289 4.45 -20.70 1.64
N PRO A 290 3.54 -21.19 0.76
CA PRO A 290 2.10 -21.17 1.03
C PRO A 290 1.72 -21.81 2.38
N GLU A 291 2.42 -22.85 2.80
CA GLU A 291 2.28 -23.53 4.08
C GLU A 291 2.53 -22.58 5.25
N GLN A 292 3.57 -21.74 5.17
CA GLN A 292 3.86 -20.74 6.20
C GLN A 292 2.76 -19.68 6.25
N VAL A 293 2.27 -19.21 5.10
CA VAL A 293 1.18 -18.21 5.05
C VAL A 293 -0.11 -18.77 5.64
N ILE A 294 -0.40 -20.06 5.41
CA ILE A 294 -1.54 -20.76 6.02
C ILE A 294 -1.34 -20.90 7.55
N ALA A 295 -0.14 -21.26 8.00
CA ALA A 295 0.18 -21.36 9.42
C ALA A 295 0.03 -20.00 10.13
N ASP A 296 0.57 -18.93 9.55
CA ASP A 296 0.42 -17.55 10.05
C ASP A 296 -1.07 -17.16 10.15
N ALA A 297 -1.91 -17.60 9.21
CA ALA A 297 -3.35 -17.31 9.20
C ALA A 297 -4.12 -18.06 10.29
N LEU A 298 -3.77 -19.32 10.54
CA LEU A 298 -4.35 -20.10 11.63
C LEU A 298 -3.88 -19.61 13.00
N ALA A 299 -2.62 -19.15 13.11
CA ALA A 299 -2.10 -18.52 14.33
C ALA A 299 -2.83 -17.20 14.64
N GLU A 300 -3.04 -16.34 13.62
CA GLU A 300 -3.86 -15.13 13.75
C GLU A 300 -5.30 -15.44 14.17
N ALA A 301 -5.90 -16.47 13.58
CA ALA A 301 -7.24 -16.91 13.97
C ALA A 301 -7.28 -17.39 15.42
N ARG A 302 -6.27 -18.15 15.86
CA ARG A 302 -6.16 -18.64 17.25
C ARG A 302 -5.98 -17.51 18.24
N HIS A 303 -5.24 -16.47 17.86
CA HIS A 303 -5.07 -15.28 18.68
C HIS A 303 -6.38 -14.52 18.90
N ARG A 304 -7.29 -14.54 17.91
CA ARG A 304 -8.61 -13.89 17.98
C ARG A 304 -9.69 -14.70 18.69
N ASP A 305 -9.50 -16.01 18.76
CA ASP A 305 -10.40 -16.94 19.44
C ASP A 305 -9.60 -17.92 20.33
N PRO A 306 -8.97 -17.42 21.41
CA PRO A 306 -8.14 -18.23 22.28
C PRO A 306 -8.96 -19.28 23.06
N ALA A 307 -10.24 -19.00 23.31
CA ALA A 307 -11.16 -19.88 24.02
C ALA A 307 -11.80 -20.95 23.10
N GLY A 308 -11.76 -20.78 21.78
CA GLY A 308 -12.37 -21.71 20.83
C GLY A 308 -13.90 -21.62 20.81
N GLU A 309 -14.45 -20.43 21.02
CA GLU A 309 -15.90 -20.19 21.09
C GLU A 309 -16.52 -19.93 19.71
N LYS A 310 -15.71 -19.55 18.72
CA LYS A 310 -16.18 -19.22 17.38
C LYS A 310 -16.23 -20.46 16.48
N ILE A 311 -17.05 -20.39 15.44
CA ILE A 311 -17.08 -21.40 14.38
C ILE A 311 -15.98 -21.08 13.37
N TRP A 312 -15.00 -21.97 13.23
CA TRP A 312 -13.87 -21.77 12.32
C TRP A 312 -14.21 -22.28 10.92
N VAL A 313 -14.11 -21.37 9.95
CA VAL A 313 -14.41 -21.66 8.54
C VAL A 313 -13.23 -21.30 7.65
N ALA A 314 -12.77 -22.22 6.82
CA ALA A 314 -11.82 -21.97 5.75
C ALA A 314 -12.55 -21.82 4.40
N LEU A 315 -12.62 -20.61 3.85
CA LEU A 315 -13.17 -20.34 2.52
C LEU A 315 -12.08 -20.33 1.45
N VAL A 316 -12.12 -21.28 0.51
CA VAL A 316 -11.05 -21.49 -0.49
C VAL A 316 -11.57 -21.80 -1.90
N ASP A 317 -10.71 -21.62 -2.90
CA ASP A 317 -10.97 -21.83 -4.35
C ASP A 317 -11.09 -23.30 -4.81
N GLY A 318 -10.97 -24.27 -3.90
CA GLY A 318 -10.99 -25.71 -4.23
C GLY A 318 -9.62 -26.29 -4.63
N ASN A 319 -8.52 -25.55 -4.51
CA ASN A 319 -7.18 -26.05 -4.79
C ASN A 319 -6.79 -27.21 -3.86
N LYS A 320 -6.67 -28.43 -4.41
CA LYS A 320 -6.41 -29.66 -3.62
C LYS A 320 -5.13 -29.59 -2.75
N PRO A 321 -3.95 -29.17 -3.25
CA PRO A 321 -2.79 -28.94 -2.40
C PRO A 321 -3.06 -28.00 -1.22
N ARG A 322 -3.70 -26.85 -1.45
CA ARG A 322 -4.03 -25.87 -0.40
C ARG A 322 -4.96 -26.45 0.66
N ILE A 323 -6.00 -27.17 0.24
CA ILE A 323 -6.91 -27.87 1.15
C ILE A 323 -6.16 -28.90 2.01
N ARG A 324 -5.23 -29.66 1.43
CA ARG A 324 -4.40 -30.60 2.20
C ARG A 324 -3.54 -29.90 3.24
N HIS A 325 -2.95 -28.76 2.90
CA HIS A 325 -2.14 -27.98 3.85
C HIS A 325 -2.99 -27.42 4.99
N LEU A 326 -4.17 -26.85 4.67
CA LEU A 326 -5.12 -26.39 5.68
C LEU A 326 -5.53 -27.50 6.64
N ARG A 327 -5.92 -28.67 6.12
CA ARG A 327 -6.30 -29.82 6.95
C ARG A 327 -5.15 -30.28 7.85
N ARG A 328 -3.96 -30.43 7.27
CA ARG A 328 -2.77 -30.89 8.00
C ARG A 328 -2.43 -29.93 9.14
N ILE A 329 -2.31 -28.64 8.84
CA ILE A 329 -1.92 -27.62 9.82
C ILE A 329 -3.02 -27.45 10.87
N ALA A 330 -4.31 -27.47 10.49
CA ALA A 330 -5.41 -27.43 11.45
C ALA A 330 -5.37 -28.64 12.41
N GLN A 331 -5.14 -29.84 11.89
CA GLN A 331 -5.00 -31.05 12.70
C GLN A 331 -3.79 -30.98 13.64
N GLU A 332 -2.64 -30.51 13.16
CA GLU A 332 -1.42 -30.32 13.97
C GLU A 332 -1.62 -29.32 15.12
N ASN A 333 -2.58 -28.40 15.00
CA ASN A 333 -2.89 -27.37 15.99
C ASN A 333 -4.20 -27.63 16.75
N GLU A 334 -4.81 -28.81 16.60
CA GLU A 334 -6.07 -29.20 17.26
C GLU A 334 -7.24 -28.23 16.97
N ILE A 335 -7.30 -27.70 15.74
CA ILE A 335 -8.33 -26.75 15.30
C ILE A 335 -9.43 -27.50 14.54
N GLU A 336 -10.68 -27.37 15.01
CA GLU A 336 -11.86 -27.84 14.28
C GLU A 336 -12.20 -26.89 13.12
N LEU A 337 -11.64 -27.14 11.94
CA LEU A 337 -11.77 -26.26 10.78
C LEU A 337 -12.78 -26.78 9.75
N THR A 338 -13.88 -26.07 9.55
CA THR A 338 -14.85 -26.37 8.48
C THR A 338 -14.36 -25.79 7.15
N ILE A 339 -14.11 -26.62 6.15
CA ILE A 339 -13.66 -26.15 4.82
C ILE A 339 -14.86 -25.96 3.89
N VAL A 340 -14.99 -24.75 3.37
CA VAL A 340 -16.00 -24.37 2.37
C VAL A 340 -15.31 -24.00 1.06
N VAL A 341 -15.75 -24.62 -0.03
CA VAL A 341 -15.27 -24.29 -1.38
C VAL A 341 -16.11 -23.16 -1.95
N ASP A 342 -15.47 -22.12 -2.47
CA ASP A 342 -16.12 -20.98 -3.09
C ASP A 342 -16.88 -21.42 -4.36
N ILE A 343 -18.20 -21.26 -4.32
CA ILE A 343 -19.11 -21.63 -5.41
C ILE A 343 -18.80 -20.87 -6.70
N ILE A 344 -18.26 -19.66 -6.64
CA ILE A 344 -17.88 -18.89 -7.83
C ILE A 344 -16.83 -19.66 -8.64
N HIS A 345 -15.84 -20.24 -7.96
CA HIS A 345 -14.81 -21.05 -8.60
C HIS A 345 -15.37 -22.36 -9.17
N VAL A 346 -16.36 -22.96 -8.51
CA VAL A 346 -17.02 -24.18 -8.99
C VAL A 346 -17.87 -23.90 -10.25
N ILE A 347 -18.58 -22.77 -10.28
CA ILE A 347 -19.41 -22.37 -11.41
C ILE A 347 -18.57 -22.19 -12.70
N GLU A 348 -17.33 -21.71 -12.62
CA GLU A 348 -16.42 -21.62 -13.78
C GLU A 348 -16.12 -22.99 -14.42
N TYR A 349 -16.08 -24.06 -13.62
CA TYR A 349 -15.97 -25.43 -14.16
C TYR A 349 -17.26 -25.87 -14.85
N LEU A 350 -18.43 -25.48 -14.34
CA LEU A 350 -19.71 -25.71 -15.02
C LEU A 350 -19.75 -24.97 -16.35
N TRP A 351 -19.28 -23.73 -16.42
CA TRP A 351 -19.15 -23.00 -17.68
C TRP A 351 -18.24 -23.71 -18.68
N SER A 352 -17.09 -24.19 -18.21
CA SER A 352 -16.14 -24.94 -19.04
C SER A 352 -16.75 -26.24 -19.58
N ALA A 353 -17.49 -26.98 -18.75
CA ALA A 353 -18.19 -28.20 -19.15
C ALA A 353 -19.36 -27.89 -20.09
N GLY A 354 -20.14 -26.84 -19.81
CA GLY A 354 -21.25 -26.38 -20.62
C GLY A 354 -20.83 -26.05 -22.04
N ARG A 355 -19.62 -25.49 -22.23
CA ARG A 355 -19.07 -25.22 -23.58
C ARG A 355 -18.84 -26.46 -24.44
N ALA A 356 -18.78 -27.66 -23.84
CA ALA A 356 -18.73 -28.90 -24.61
C ALA A 356 -20.09 -29.25 -25.25
N PHE A 357 -21.20 -28.82 -24.64
CA PHE A 357 -22.57 -29.05 -25.13
C PHE A 357 -23.13 -27.83 -25.89
N HIS A 358 -22.67 -26.64 -25.53
CA HIS A 358 -23.09 -25.35 -26.05
C HIS A 358 -21.85 -24.48 -26.36
N PRO A 359 -21.21 -24.68 -27.52
CA PRO A 359 -19.95 -23.98 -27.85
C PRO A 359 -20.10 -22.46 -27.95
N GLU A 360 -21.26 -22.01 -28.42
CA GLU A 360 -21.59 -20.59 -28.58
C GLU A 360 -22.12 -20.00 -27.27
N SER A 361 -21.72 -18.76 -26.99
CA SER A 361 -22.28 -17.99 -25.88
C SER A 361 -23.76 -17.68 -26.13
N GLY A 362 -24.60 -17.77 -25.10
CA GLY A 362 -26.01 -17.41 -25.19
C GLY A 362 -26.89 -18.08 -24.12
N PRO A 363 -28.22 -17.87 -24.19
CA PRO A 363 -29.15 -18.30 -23.14
C PRO A 363 -29.14 -19.81 -22.85
N LYS A 364 -28.78 -20.64 -23.84
CA LYS A 364 -28.72 -22.10 -23.69
C LYS A 364 -27.63 -22.54 -22.72
N ILE A 365 -26.42 -21.97 -22.81
CA ILE A 365 -25.33 -22.29 -21.88
C ILE A 365 -25.59 -21.69 -20.49
N GLU A 366 -26.20 -20.50 -20.42
CA GLU A 366 -26.62 -19.89 -19.15
C GLU A 366 -27.62 -20.77 -18.40
N SER A 367 -28.69 -21.21 -19.08
CA SER A 367 -29.70 -22.09 -18.50
C SER A 367 -29.11 -23.44 -18.08
N TRP A 368 -28.20 -24.00 -18.89
CA TRP A 368 -27.51 -25.24 -18.56
C TRP A 368 -26.67 -25.11 -17.29
N VAL A 369 -25.90 -24.02 -17.15
CA VAL A 369 -25.08 -23.77 -15.95
C VAL A 369 -25.95 -23.50 -14.74
N GLN A 370 -27.00 -22.68 -14.88
CA GLN A 370 -27.92 -22.36 -13.79
C GLN A 370 -28.58 -23.61 -13.22
N HIS A 371 -29.12 -24.47 -14.08
CA HIS A 371 -29.77 -25.72 -13.66
C HIS A 371 -28.83 -26.69 -12.94
N ARG A 372 -27.52 -26.62 -13.22
CA ARG A 372 -26.50 -27.48 -12.58
C ARG A 372 -25.88 -26.85 -11.34
N ALA A 373 -26.06 -25.55 -11.14
CA ALA A 373 -25.58 -24.81 -9.98
C ALA A 373 -26.59 -24.85 -8.82
N THR A 374 -27.89 -24.93 -9.13
CA THR A 374 -29.01 -25.17 -8.19
C THR A 374 -29.18 -26.65 -7.91
#